data_AF-A0A1X7FRE2-F1
#
_entry.id   AF-A0A1X7FRE2-F1
#
_cell.length_a   1.000
_cell.length_b   1.000
_cell.length_c   1.000
_cell.angle_alpha   90.00
_cell.angle_beta   90.00
_cell.angle_gamma   90.00
#
_symmetry.space_group_name_H-M   'P 1'
#
loop_
_entity.id
_entity.type
_entity.pdbx_description
1 polymer ?
#
loop_
_entity_poly.entity_id
_entity_poly.type
_entity_poly.pdbx_seq_one_letter_code
_entity_poly.pdbx_strand_id
1 'polypeptide(L)'
;MSNIVSFNLAGSRLTLKEMTYLYKLTKTHGCKIFFYKDLEICNVAELTKLVPFILTAKKTQETYVVVEGEDISAVADKVSKLLEKQEQLASI
;
A
#
# COMPACT_ATOMS: atom_id res chain seq x y z
N MET A 1 6.24 21.14 2.93
CA MET A 1 6.33 20.24 4.10
C MET A 1 5.57 18.98 3.72
N SER A 2 6.20 17.81 3.73
CA SER A 2 5.55 16.57 3.27
C SER A 2 4.52 16.10 4.29
N ASN A 3 3.33 15.78 3.81
CA ASN A 3 2.27 15.13 4.57
C ASN A 3 2.52 13.62 4.57
N ILE A 4 2.20 12.96 5.67
CA ILE A 4 2.32 11.51 5.85
C ILE A 4 1.00 10.97 6.39
N VAL A 5 0.47 9.94 5.74
CA VAL A 5 -0.72 9.21 6.20
C VAL A 5 -0.44 7.72 6.16
N SER A 6 -0.88 6.98 7.18
CA SER A 6 -0.71 5.53 7.26
C SER A 6 -2.06 4.82 7.40
N PHE A 7 -2.20 3.69 6.72
CA PHE A 7 -3.38 2.83 6.75
C PHE A 7 -2.98 1.43 7.17
N ASN A 8 -3.83 0.75 7.97
CA ASN A 8 -3.66 -0.67 8.23
C ASN A 8 -4.17 -1.47 7.02
N LEU A 9 -3.46 -2.53 6.68
CA LEU A 9 -3.86 -3.53 5.71
C LEU A 9 -4.09 -4.84 6.45
N ALA A 10 -5.33 -5.09 6.87
CA ALA A 10 -5.69 -6.32 7.55
C ALA A 10 -5.69 -7.50 6.58
N GLY A 11 -4.69 -8.38 6.69
CA GLY A 11 -4.69 -9.75 6.16
C GLY A 11 -4.86 -9.95 4.65
N SER A 12 -4.85 -8.88 3.85
CA SER A 12 -5.21 -9.00 2.44
C SER A 12 -4.01 -9.24 1.50
N ARG A 13 -4.25 -10.09 0.50
CA ARG A 13 -3.33 -10.28 -0.61
C ARG A 13 -3.67 -9.26 -1.69
N LEU A 14 -2.87 -8.22 -1.80
CA LEU A 14 -2.93 -7.37 -2.99
C LEU A 14 -2.58 -8.20 -4.21
N THR A 15 -3.46 -8.18 -5.19
CA THR A 15 -3.24 -8.71 -6.52
C THR A 15 -2.23 -7.84 -7.28
N LEU A 16 -1.65 -8.39 -8.34
CA LEU A 16 -0.76 -7.64 -9.24
C LEU A 16 -1.44 -6.39 -9.83
N LYS A 17 -2.76 -6.45 -10.05
CA LYS A 17 -3.56 -5.32 -10.53
C LYS A 17 -3.55 -4.17 -9.54
N GLU A 18 -3.76 -4.45 -8.26
CA GLU A 18 -3.76 -3.44 -7.19
C GLU A 18 -2.35 -2.90 -6.94
N MET A 19 -1.34 -3.76 -6.93
CA MET A 19 0.07 -3.33 -6.85
C MET A 19 0.45 -2.38 -7.99
N THR A 20 0.05 -2.70 -9.23
CA THR A 20 0.28 -1.86 -10.41
C THR A 20 -0.49 -0.55 -10.32
N TYR A 21 -1.70 -0.57 -9.74
CA TYR A 21 -2.49 0.63 -9.52
C TYR A 21 -1.80 1.58 -8.53
N LEU A 22 -1.32 1.07 -7.39
CA LEU A 22 -0.56 1.86 -6.42
C LEU A 22 0.72 2.43 -7.06
N TYR A 23 1.45 1.63 -7.85
CA TYR A 23 2.60 2.12 -8.61
C TYR A 23 2.24 3.30 -9.53
N LYS A 24 1.15 3.21 -10.28
CA LYS A 24 0.69 4.32 -11.13
C LYS A 24 0.38 5.57 -10.32
N LEU A 25 -0.25 5.45 -9.16
CA LEU A 25 -0.51 6.60 -8.28
C LEU A 25 0.78 7.34 -7.88
N THR A 26 1.86 6.61 -7.57
CA THR A 26 3.17 7.23 -7.26
C THR A 26 3.69 8.07 -8.42
N LYS A 27 3.51 7.59 -9.67
CA LYS A 27 3.98 8.29 -10.87
C LYS A 27 3.09 9.47 -11.26
N THR A 28 1.78 9.33 -11.12
CA THR A 28 0.82 10.39 -11.48
C THR A 28 0.88 11.57 -10.52
N HIS A 29 1.03 11.31 -9.22
CA HIS A 29 0.89 12.35 -8.19
C HIS A 29 2.22 12.76 -7.55
N GLY A 30 3.35 12.19 -7.98
CA GLY A 30 4.67 12.49 -7.41
C GLY A 30 4.81 12.11 -5.93
N CYS A 31 3.93 11.25 -5.43
CA CYS A 31 3.95 10.77 -4.05
C CYS A 31 4.77 9.48 -3.92
N LYS A 32 5.14 9.15 -2.69
CA LYS A 32 5.73 7.86 -2.34
C LYS A 32 4.69 7.03 -1.59
N ILE A 33 4.62 5.75 -1.92
CA ILE A 33 3.80 4.78 -1.20
C ILE A 33 4.73 3.68 -0.73
N PHE A 34 4.64 3.34 0.54
CA PHE A 34 5.45 2.30 1.18
C PHE A 34 4.55 1.25 1.81
N PHE A 35 5.01 0.01 1.76
CA PHE A 35 4.52 -1.06 2.60
C PHE A 35 5.50 -1.25 3.74
N TYR A 36 4.99 -1.24 4.97
CA TYR A 36 5.77 -1.45 6.17
C TYR A 36 5.25 -2.67 6.93
N LYS A 37 6.14 -3.58 7.26
CA LYS A 37 5.80 -4.85 7.92
C LYS A 37 7.06 -5.42 8.57
N ASP A 38 6.97 -5.82 9.84
CA ASP A 38 8.06 -6.52 10.57
C ASP A 38 9.42 -5.79 10.50
N LEU A 39 9.40 -4.46 10.70
CA LEU A 39 10.55 -3.55 10.55
C LEU A 39 11.12 -3.44 9.11
N GLU A 40 10.55 -4.15 8.14
CA GLU A 40 10.89 -4.03 6.73
C GLU A 40 10.01 -3.00 6.04
N ILE A 41 10.61 -2.25 5.11
CA ILE A 41 9.92 -1.28 4.27
C ILE A 41 10.13 -1.64 2.80
N CYS A 42 9.05 -1.61 2.03
CA CYS A 42 9.09 -1.77 0.58
C CYS A 42 8.46 -0.56 -0.09
N ASN A 43 9.25 0.12 -0.93
CA ASN A 43 8.74 1.19 -1.77
C ASN A 43 7.95 0.61 -2.95
N VAL A 44 6.72 1.06 -3.14
CA VAL A 44 5.86 0.62 -4.25
C VAL A 44 6.44 0.96 -5.62
N ALA A 45 7.29 1.99 -5.72
CA ALA A 45 8.02 2.31 -6.94
C ALA A 45 8.91 1.14 -7.42
N GLU A 46 9.27 0.22 -6.52
CA GLU A 46 10.10 -0.96 -6.78
C GLU A 46 9.22 -2.21 -6.90
N LEU A 47 8.40 -2.28 -7.96
CA LEU A 47 7.43 -3.37 -8.19
C LEU A 47 8.06 -4.78 -8.07
N THR A 48 9.31 -4.94 -8.52
CA THR A 48 10.05 -6.22 -8.44
C THR A 48 10.34 -6.67 -7.01
N LYS A 49 10.45 -5.73 -6.06
CA LYS A 49 10.59 -6.00 -4.62
C LYS A 49 9.24 -6.11 -3.93
N LEU A 50 8.22 -5.38 -4.42
CA LEU A 50 6.88 -5.40 -3.84
C LEU A 50 6.21 -6.78 -3.94
N VAL A 51 6.34 -7.46 -5.09
CA VAL A 51 5.75 -8.79 -5.29
C VAL A 51 6.24 -9.81 -4.25
N PRO A 52 7.55 -10.06 -4.08
CA PRO A 52 8.02 -10.98 -3.05
C PRO A 52 7.68 -10.49 -1.64
N PHE A 53 7.71 -9.17 -1.39
CA PHE A 53 7.36 -8.59 -0.08
C PHE A 53 5.91 -8.93 0.35
N ILE A 54 4.95 -8.85 -0.58
CA ILE A 54 3.55 -9.21 -0.34
C ILE A 54 3.38 -10.73 -0.19
N LEU A 55 4.10 -11.52 -0.99
CA LEU A 55 3.97 -12.99 -0.98
C LEU A 55 4.59 -13.64 0.27
N THR A 56 5.62 -13.04 0.85
CA THR A 56 6.24 -13.51 2.10
C THR A 56 5.50 -13.02 3.34
N ALA A 57 4.39 -12.31 3.19
CA ALA A 57 3.53 -11.93 4.31
C ALA A 57 2.81 -13.13 4.90
N LYS A 58 3.11 -13.43 6.18
CA LYS A 58 2.32 -14.37 6.97
C LYS A 58 0.95 -13.73 7.20
N LYS A 59 -0.12 -14.55 7.14
CA LYS A 59 -1.52 -14.10 7.30
C LYS A 59 -1.80 -13.34 8.61
N THR A 60 -0.96 -13.50 9.63
CA THR A 60 -1.11 -12.87 10.95
C THR A 60 -0.30 -11.58 11.12
N GLN A 61 0.42 -11.13 10.08
CA GLN A 61 1.29 -9.96 10.18
C GLN A 61 0.52 -8.69 9.80
N GLU A 62 0.49 -7.73 10.72
CA GLU A 62 0.01 -6.38 10.43
C GLU A 62 0.92 -5.72 9.39
N THR A 63 0.32 -5.25 8.32
CA THR A 63 1.00 -4.51 7.26
C THR A 63 0.44 -3.10 7.23
N TYR A 64 1.32 -2.12 7.16
CA TYR A 64 0.95 -0.72 7.08
C TYR A 64 1.26 -0.17 5.69
N VAL A 65 0.32 0.57 5.12
CA VAL A 65 0.54 1.31 3.87
C VAL A 65 0.74 2.77 4.22
N VAL A 66 1.90 3.32 3.89
CA VAL A 66 2.27 4.71 4.20
C VAL A 66 2.32 5.51 2.91
N VAL A 67 1.65 6.66 2.89
CA VAL A 67 1.65 7.61 1.76
C VAL A 67 2.36 8.89 2.20
N GLU A 68 3.37 9.31 1.45
CA GLU A 68 4.17 10.52 1.71
C GLU A 68 4.19 11.43 0.47
N GLY A 69 3.95 12.73 0.66
CA GLY A 69 4.05 13.74 -0.42
C GLY A 69 3.50 15.11 -0.02
N GLU A 70 3.57 16.09 -0.92
CA GLU A 70 3.12 17.46 -0.62
C GLU A 70 1.59 17.58 -0.61
N ASP A 71 0.90 17.09 -1.64
CA ASP A 71 -0.57 16.99 -1.68
C ASP A 71 -1.00 15.53 -1.90
N ILE A 72 -1.28 14.85 -0.80
CA ILE A 72 -1.63 13.43 -0.80
C ILE A 72 -3.08 13.16 -0.46
N SER A 73 -3.92 14.19 -0.26
CA SER A 73 -5.32 14.03 0.19
C SER A 73 -6.12 13.10 -0.75
N ALA A 74 -6.07 13.38 -2.06
CA ALA A 74 -6.72 12.59 -3.09
C ALA A 74 -6.10 11.20 -3.28
N VAL A 75 -4.80 11.05 -2.99
CA VAL A 75 -4.11 9.75 -3.07
C VAL A 75 -4.49 8.89 -1.87
N ALA A 76 -4.49 9.47 -0.67
CA ALA A 76 -4.87 8.87 0.59
C ALA A 76 -6.30 8.32 0.54
N ASP A 77 -7.26 9.08 0.00
CA ASP A 77 -8.65 8.62 -0.19
C ASP A 77 -8.73 7.41 -1.15
N LYS A 78 -8.02 7.45 -2.28
CA LYS A 78 -7.96 6.32 -3.23
C LYS A 78 -7.32 5.08 -2.62
N VAL A 79 -6.27 5.26 -1.82
CA VAL A 79 -5.61 4.16 -1.10
C VAL A 79 -6.56 3.58 -0.04
N SER A 80 -7.19 4.41 0.80
CA SER A 80 -8.17 3.95 1.80
C SER A 80 -9.26 3.06 1.19
N LYS A 81 -9.91 3.56 0.13
CA LYS A 81 -10.97 2.82 -0.58
C LYS A 81 -10.49 1.51 -1.18
N LEU A 82 -9.24 1.46 -1.66
CA LEU A 82 -8.64 0.23 -2.16
C LEU A 82 -8.50 -0.80 -1.04
N LEU A 83 -8.00 -0.39 0.13
CA LEU A 83 -7.73 -1.28 1.25
C LEU A 83 -9.04 -1.74 1.92
N GLU A 84 -10.03 -0.85 2.11
CA GLU A 84 -11.37 -1.19 2.61
C GLU A 84 -12.04 -2.29 1.76
N LYS A 85 -11.90 -2.20 0.43
CA LYS A 85 -12.39 -3.24 -0.48
C LYS A 85 -11.71 -4.59 -0.25
N GLN A 86 -10.43 -4.60 0.11
CA GLN A 86 -9.71 -5.84 0.38
C GLN A 86 -10.10 -6.47 1.72
N GLU A 87 -10.38 -5.67 2.74
CA GLU A 87 -10.86 -6.18 4.04
C GLU A 87 -12.20 -6.90 3.92
N GLN A 88 -13.11 -6.36 3.09
CA GLN A 88 -14.39 -7.00 2.79
C GLN A 88 -14.22 -8.35 2.08
N LEU A 89 -13.23 -8.47 1.20
CA LEU A 89 -12.93 -9.72 0.48
C LEU A 89 -12.23 -10.77 1.37
N ALA A 90 -11.50 -10.35 2.39
CA ALA A 90 -10.82 -11.24 3.33
C ALA A 90 -11.75 -11.82 4.42
N SER A 91 -12.96 -11.27 4.57
CA SER A 91 -13.95 -11.65 5.59
C SER A 91 -14.96 -12.71 5.12
N ILE A 92 -14.77 -13.26 3.91
CA ILE A 92 -15.60 -14.30 3.26
C ILE A 92 -14.80 -15.59 3.17
#